data_AF-A0A2U0S6R3-F1
#
_entry.id   AF-A0A2U0S6R3-F1
#
_cell.length_a   1.000
_cell.length_b   1.000
_cell.length_c   1.000
_cell.angle_alpha   90.00
_cell.angle_beta   90.00
_cell.angle_gamma   90.00
#
_symmetry.space_group_name_H-M   'P 1'
#
loop_
_entity.id
_entity.type
_entity.pdbx_description
1 polymer ?
#
loop_
_entity_poly.entity_id
_entity_poly.type
_entity_poly.pdbx_seq_one_letter_code
_entity_poly.pdbx_strand_id
1 'polypeptide(L)'
;MKRSKLTILAIILAIIVMAAPASAFLGSQNIETKAEIMVEIAYGAQETVMGIVTRLEDNSTAYQMLLDADLDELFYGNVSLCVENQTEVNGTIVNADGEGWAFLDAANVSLYAEEYEFAIENATEALEIFRDVIRSLNDILVDAGIETEGILDTELLQEAIDRSRDRIAQLRALIDDGHELEANLTDAEDYLDIAQAALDLGELEDAEDALMEANSIISDVCAELREIAKGLNPGRIQSYLVHARQYRERFREMFGQASDEDIDVDAVAQALGYVDGDAFMARLQEMIEDAQDANDVNKAIKELKDFSKMAKRMDQALTKEFGNNGNGNGNGNGQGNGNSGNGKGNGNMGGGNSP
;
A
#
# COMPACT_ATOMS: atom_id res chain seq x y z
N MET A 1 -1.94 -33.88 23.45
CA MET A 1 -0.59 -33.29 23.20
C MET A 1 -0.32 -33.01 21.72
N LYS A 2 -1.32 -32.64 20.89
CA LYS A 2 -1.10 -32.12 19.52
C LYS A 2 -1.74 -30.73 19.32
N ARG A 3 -2.26 -30.10 20.39
CA ARG A 3 -3.19 -28.96 20.32
C ARG A 3 -2.54 -27.58 20.53
N SER A 4 -1.35 -27.49 21.14
CA SER A 4 -0.67 -26.21 21.41
C SER A 4 0.03 -25.55 20.19
N LYS A 5 -0.18 -26.04 18.97
CA LYS A 5 0.48 -25.51 17.75
C LYS A 5 -0.43 -24.62 16.90
N LEU A 6 -1.73 -24.58 17.16
CA LEU A 6 -2.73 -23.89 16.33
C LEU A 6 -2.94 -22.42 16.74
N THR A 7 -2.81 -22.12 18.02
CA THR A 7 -3.20 -20.86 18.69
C THR A 7 -2.43 -19.63 18.18
N ILE A 8 -1.09 -19.71 18.04
CA ILE A 8 -0.29 -18.58 17.54
C ILE A 8 -0.30 -18.47 16.00
N LEU A 9 -0.75 -19.52 15.29
CA LEU A 9 -0.96 -19.45 13.85
C LEU A 9 -2.01 -18.38 13.49
N ALA A 10 -2.97 -18.10 14.36
CA ALA A 10 -4.02 -17.07 14.18
C ALA A 10 -3.47 -15.63 14.28
N ILE A 11 -2.60 -15.32 15.27
CA ILE A 11 -1.88 -14.02 15.36
C ILE A 11 -0.98 -13.85 14.13
N ILE A 12 -0.27 -14.92 13.76
CA ILE A 12 0.59 -14.91 12.59
C ILE A 12 -0.25 -14.77 11.31
N LEU A 13 -1.47 -15.34 11.22
CA LEU A 13 -2.39 -15.15 10.10
C LEU A 13 -2.88 -13.70 10.00
N ALA A 14 -3.23 -13.07 11.12
CA ALA A 14 -3.63 -11.65 11.13
C ALA A 14 -2.50 -10.72 10.64
N ILE A 15 -1.23 -11.08 10.90
CA ILE A 15 -0.04 -10.36 10.40
C ILE A 15 0.33 -10.79 8.95
N ILE A 16 0.12 -12.05 8.57
CA ILE A 16 0.46 -12.62 7.23
C ILE A 16 -0.47 -12.11 6.13
N VAL A 17 -1.77 -12.00 6.39
CA VAL A 17 -2.75 -11.54 5.39
C VAL A 17 -2.44 -10.11 4.90
N MET A 18 -1.64 -9.34 5.65
CA MET A 18 -1.25 -7.97 5.30
C MET A 18 0.00 -7.88 4.40
N ALA A 19 0.87 -8.88 4.37
CA ALA A 19 2.06 -8.90 3.51
C ALA A 19 1.81 -9.54 2.13
N ALA A 20 0.79 -10.40 2.00
CA ALA A 20 0.31 -10.83 0.69
C ALA A 20 -0.30 -9.62 -0.05
N PRO A 21 0.03 -9.40 -1.33
CA PRO A 21 0.55 -8.10 -1.69
C PRO A 21 -0.52 -7.01 -1.58
N ALA A 22 -0.29 -6.16 -0.58
CA ALA A 22 -0.83 -4.83 -0.38
C ALA A 22 -0.89 -3.98 -1.67
N SER A 23 -0.17 -4.36 -2.73
CA SER A 23 -0.27 -3.74 -4.06
C SER A 23 -1.64 -3.90 -4.75
N ALA A 24 -2.41 -4.95 -4.46
CA ALA A 24 -3.76 -5.10 -5.03
C ALA A 24 -4.82 -4.28 -4.27
N PHE A 25 -4.64 -4.08 -2.96
CA PHE A 25 -5.59 -3.37 -2.11
C PHE A 25 -5.43 -1.87 -2.05
N LEU A 26 -4.22 -1.38 -2.33
CA LEU A 26 -3.89 0.04 -2.17
C LEU A 26 -3.83 0.76 -3.51
N GLY A 27 -4.45 0.19 -4.55
CA GLY A 27 -4.55 0.81 -5.87
C GLY A 27 -5.43 2.07 -5.90
N SER A 28 -6.26 2.29 -4.87
CA SER A 28 -7.15 3.46 -4.74
C SER A 28 -6.73 4.47 -3.66
N GLN A 29 -5.95 4.05 -2.66
CA GLN A 29 -5.43 4.96 -1.64
C GLN A 29 -4.20 5.71 -2.18
N ASN A 30 -3.95 6.92 -1.68
CA ASN A 30 -2.70 7.58 -2.00
C ASN A 30 -1.53 6.79 -1.35
N ILE A 31 -0.35 6.92 -1.93
CA ILE A 31 0.83 6.16 -1.48
C ILE A 31 1.26 6.52 -0.05
N GLU A 32 0.91 7.72 0.41
CA GLU A 32 1.13 8.23 1.75
C GLU A 32 0.36 7.42 2.80
N THR A 33 -0.97 7.33 2.69
CA THR A 33 -1.80 6.53 3.60
C THR A 33 -1.38 5.07 3.60
N LYS A 34 -0.97 4.53 2.44
CA LYS A 34 -0.41 3.18 2.35
C LYS A 34 0.85 3.02 3.21
N ALA A 35 1.77 3.98 3.13
CA ALA A 35 3.02 3.93 3.88
C ALA A 35 2.77 4.08 5.39
N GLU A 36 1.89 5.00 5.79
CA GLU A 36 1.48 5.19 7.18
C GLU A 36 0.94 3.88 7.79
N ILE A 37 -0.04 3.26 7.12
CA ILE A 37 -0.64 1.99 7.56
C ILE A 37 0.42 0.89 7.66
N MET A 38 1.33 0.78 6.70
CA MET A 38 2.37 -0.26 6.72
C MET A 38 3.34 -0.10 7.89
N VAL A 39 3.77 1.13 8.17
CA VAL A 39 4.65 1.43 9.31
C VAL A 39 3.92 1.17 10.63
N GLU A 40 2.65 1.56 10.76
CA GLU A 40 1.83 1.30 11.94
C GLU A 40 1.68 -0.21 12.21
N ILE A 41 1.41 -1.01 11.17
CA ILE A 41 1.32 -2.47 11.28
C ILE A 41 2.66 -3.08 11.75
N ALA A 42 3.78 -2.59 11.20
CA ALA A 42 5.11 -3.04 11.59
C ALA A 42 5.41 -2.71 13.06
N TYR A 43 5.03 -1.53 13.54
CA TYR A 43 5.10 -1.18 14.96
C TYR A 43 4.25 -2.11 15.83
N GLY A 44 2.98 -2.36 15.47
CA GLY A 44 2.11 -3.27 16.23
C GLY A 44 2.66 -4.71 16.30
N ALA A 45 3.32 -5.19 15.24
CA ALA A 45 3.99 -6.49 15.24
C ALA A 45 5.19 -6.52 16.20
N GLN A 46 5.97 -5.43 16.27
CA GLN A 46 7.06 -5.29 17.25
C GLN A 46 6.54 -5.26 18.68
N GLU A 47 5.46 -4.50 18.94
CA GLU A 47 4.80 -4.45 20.25
C GLU A 47 4.29 -5.83 20.67
N THR A 48 3.80 -6.63 19.71
CA THR A 48 3.37 -8.01 19.97
C THR A 48 4.53 -8.87 20.46
N VAL A 49 5.72 -8.78 19.84
CA VAL A 49 6.93 -9.47 20.31
C VAL A 49 7.25 -9.07 21.74
N MET A 50 7.25 -7.77 22.04
CA MET A 50 7.57 -7.27 23.38
C MET A 50 6.51 -7.65 24.42
N GLY A 51 5.25 -7.75 24.00
CA GLY A 51 4.15 -8.24 24.84
C GLY A 51 4.34 -9.71 25.24
N ILE A 52 4.78 -10.56 24.32
CA ILE A 52 5.12 -11.97 24.63
C ILE A 52 6.25 -12.03 25.67
N VAL A 53 7.31 -11.23 25.48
CA VAL A 53 8.45 -11.15 26.43
C VAL A 53 7.97 -10.74 27.81
N THR A 54 7.23 -9.64 27.90
CA THR A 54 6.70 -9.12 29.17
C THR A 54 5.85 -10.15 29.89
N ARG A 55 4.91 -10.81 29.19
CA ARG A 55 4.04 -11.84 29.76
C ARG A 55 4.83 -13.05 30.27
N LEU A 56 5.88 -13.45 29.56
CA LEU A 56 6.75 -14.55 29.97
C LEU A 56 7.53 -14.21 31.24
N GLU A 57 8.12 -13.02 31.29
CA GLU A 57 8.92 -12.54 32.43
C GLU A 57 8.07 -12.32 33.70
N ASP A 58 6.84 -11.84 33.54
CA ASP A 58 5.88 -11.70 34.64
C ASP A 58 5.39 -13.06 35.18
N ASN A 59 5.48 -14.13 34.38
CA ASN A 59 5.12 -15.47 34.79
C ASN A 59 6.35 -16.29 35.23
N SER A 60 6.71 -16.13 36.50
CA SER A 60 7.86 -16.85 37.11
C SER A 60 7.89 -18.36 36.88
N THR A 61 6.73 -19.03 36.76
CA THR A 61 6.69 -20.48 36.51
C THR A 61 7.04 -20.77 35.05
N ALA A 62 6.43 -20.06 34.10
CA ALA A 62 6.76 -20.20 32.68
C ALA A 62 8.22 -19.83 32.39
N TYR A 63 8.72 -18.74 32.99
CA TYR A 63 10.11 -18.35 32.88
C TYR A 63 11.07 -19.44 33.39
N GLN A 64 10.77 -20.05 34.54
CA GLN A 64 11.58 -21.17 35.05
C GLN A 64 11.54 -22.38 34.11
N MET A 65 10.41 -22.67 33.47
CA MET A 65 10.32 -23.75 32.48
C MET A 65 11.20 -23.49 31.26
N LEU A 66 11.29 -22.25 30.80
CA LEU A 66 12.20 -21.85 29.72
C LEU A 66 13.67 -22.10 30.10
N LEU A 67 14.06 -21.69 31.31
CA LEU A 67 15.41 -21.89 31.85
C LEU A 67 15.73 -23.38 32.03
N ASP A 68 14.80 -24.15 32.58
CA ASP A 68 14.97 -25.60 32.80
C ASP A 68 15.10 -26.37 31.47
N ALA A 69 14.54 -25.82 30.38
CA ALA A 69 14.66 -26.34 29.03
C ALA A 69 15.94 -25.90 28.30
N ASP A 70 16.74 -25.00 28.87
CA ASP A 70 17.96 -24.42 28.25
C ASP A 70 17.65 -23.72 26.92
N LEU A 71 16.52 -23.00 26.87
CA LEU A 71 16.02 -22.32 25.66
C LEU A 71 16.01 -20.79 25.78
N ASP A 72 16.45 -20.22 26.90
CA ASP A 72 16.44 -18.77 27.13
C ASP A 72 17.40 -18.01 26.20
N GLU A 73 18.59 -18.53 25.93
CA GLU A 73 19.53 -17.91 24.98
C GLU A 73 18.91 -17.84 23.57
N LEU A 74 18.24 -18.90 23.12
CA LEU A 74 17.57 -18.94 21.83
C LEU A 74 16.36 -17.99 21.79
N PHE A 75 15.58 -17.94 22.87
CA PHE A 75 14.43 -17.05 23.00
C PHE A 75 14.87 -15.58 22.89
N TYR A 76 15.80 -15.15 23.74
CA TYR A 76 16.25 -13.76 23.76
C TYR A 76 17.16 -13.39 22.59
N GLY A 77 17.83 -14.37 21.98
CA GLY A 77 18.49 -14.20 20.68
C GLY A 77 17.50 -13.78 19.59
N ASN A 78 16.31 -14.38 19.54
CA ASN A 78 15.25 -13.96 18.62
C ASN A 78 14.69 -12.58 18.97
N VAL A 79 14.42 -12.31 20.25
CA VAL A 79 13.93 -10.99 20.71
C VAL A 79 14.91 -9.88 20.33
N SER A 80 16.22 -10.14 20.37
CA SER A 80 17.24 -9.15 20.02
C SER A 80 17.16 -8.63 18.58
N LEU A 81 16.49 -9.36 17.68
CA LEU A 81 16.22 -8.91 16.31
C LEU A 81 15.18 -7.79 16.23
N CYS A 82 14.40 -7.57 17.30
CA CYS A 82 13.23 -6.69 17.31
C CYS A 82 13.41 -5.42 18.16
N VAL A 83 14.61 -5.18 18.71
CA VAL A 83 14.85 -4.10 19.67
C VAL A 83 15.93 -3.14 19.20
N GLU A 84 15.83 -1.90 19.68
CA GLU A 84 16.86 -0.88 19.51
C GLU A 84 18.13 -1.23 20.28
N ASN A 85 19.27 -0.79 19.78
CA ASN A 85 20.50 -0.70 20.54
C ASN A 85 20.26 -0.05 21.91
N GLN A 86 20.94 -0.55 22.94
CA GLN A 86 20.80 -0.16 24.34
C GLN A 86 19.51 -0.62 25.03
N THR A 87 18.64 -1.36 24.34
CA THR A 87 17.52 -2.04 25.01
C THR A 87 18.05 -3.18 25.89
N GLU A 88 17.55 -3.27 27.12
CA GLU A 88 17.84 -4.38 28.02
C GLU A 88 16.89 -5.54 27.74
N VAL A 89 17.44 -6.71 27.43
CA VAL A 89 16.71 -7.95 27.16
C VAL A 89 17.30 -9.03 28.05
N ASN A 90 16.51 -9.60 28.96
CA ASN A 90 16.98 -10.57 29.96
C ASN A 90 18.20 -10.10 30.78
N GLY A 91 18.18 -8.86 31.28
CA GLY A 91 19.31 -8.32 32.03
C GLY A 91 20.57 -8.02 31.20
N THR A 92 20.52 -8.20 29.88
CA THR A 92 21.63 -7.97 28.96
C THR A 92 21.31 -6.80 28.04
N ILE A 93 22.21 -5.82 28.00
CA ILE A 93 22.09 -4.68 27.09
C ILE A 93 22.48 -5.13 25.67
N VAL A 94 21.57 -4.98 24.72
CA VAL A 94 21.85 -5.22 23.31
C VAL A 94 22.76 -4.10 22.78
N ASN A 95 23.86 -4.46 22.12
CA ASN A 95 24.91 -3.51 21.71
C ASN A 95 24.81 -3.03 20.24
N ALA A 96 23.77 -3.46 19.54
CA ALA A 96 23.49 -3.11 18.16
C ALA A 96 21.97 -3.16 17.94
N ASP A 97 21.48 -2.46 16.92
CA ASP A 97 20.08 -2.57 16.53
C ASP A 97 19.81 -3.98 16.01
N GLY A 98 18.68 -4.54 16.43
CA GLY A 98 18.13 -5.74 15.81
C GLY A 98 17.78 -5.47 14.35
N GLU A 99 17.93 -6.48 13.48
CA GLU A 99 17.71 -6.32 12.04
C GLU A 99 16.28 -5.84 11.73
N GLY A 100 15.27 -6.42 12.38
CA GLY A 100 13.87 -6.02 12.21
C GLY A 100 13.61 -4.61 12.74
N TRP A 101 14.23 -4.24 13.86
CA TRP A 101 14.16 -2.88 14.38
C TRP A 101 14.79 -1.87 13.43
N ALA A 102 15.97 -2.17 12.87
CA ALA A 102 16.66 -1.28 11.94
C ALA A 102 15.81 -1.01 10.69
N PHE A 103 15.10 -2.01 10.16
CA PHE A 103 14.13 -1.82 9.08
C PHE A 103 12.92 -0.99 9.51
N LEU A 104 12.37 -1.23 10.70
CA LEU A 104 11.24 -0.44 11.21
C LEU A 104 11.62 1.05 11.39
N ASP A 105 12.80 1.33 11.96
CA ASP A 105 13.32 2.70 12.10
C ASP A 105 13.54 3.35 10.73
N ALA A 106 14.17 2.64 9.79
CA ALA A 106 14.35 3.12 8.42
C ALA A 106 13.01 3.41 7.71
N ALA A 107 11.99 2.60 7.98
CA ALA A 107 10.64 2.81 7.45
C ALA A 107 10.03 4.10 8.00
N ASN A 108 10.18 4.35 9.31
CA ASN A 108 9.68 5.55 9.96
C ASN A 108 10.43 6.82 9.49
N VAL A 109 11.76 6.75 9.37
CA VAL A 109 12.58 7.83 8.80
C VAL A 109 12.15 8.16 7.37
N SER A 110 11.92 7.13 6.54
CA SER A 110 11.46 7.31 5.16
C SER A 110 10.06 7.93 5.11
N LEU A 111 9.17 7.53 6.02
CA LEU A 111 7.82 8.08 6.12
C LEU A 111 7.85 9.59 6.44
N TYR A 112 8.66 10.02 7.42
CA TYR A 112 8.83 11.44 7.75
C TYR A 112 9.52 12.26 6.65
N ALA A 113 10.33 11.60 5.82
CA ALA A 113 10.95 12.22 4.66
C ALA A 113 10.01 12.29 3.42
N GLU A 114 8.75 11.85 3.55
CA GLU A 114 7.78 11.70 2.45
C GLU A 114 8.27 10.73 1.34
N GLU A 115 9.19 9.82 1.70
CA GLU A 115 9.76 8.78 0.84
C GLU A 115 8.93 7.49 0.93
N TYR A 116 7.65 7.60 0.56
CA TYR A 116 6.64 6.58 0.84
C TYR A 116 6.94 5.19 0.26
N GLU A 117 7.57 5.09 -0.93
CA GLU A 117 7.96 3.79 -1.51
C GLU A 117 8.99 3.07 -0.63
N PHE A 118 9.99 3.78 -0.11
CA PHE A 118 11.00 3.24 0.79
C PHE A 118 10.42 2.93 2.17
N ALA A 119 9.48 3.74 2.66
CA ALA A 119 8.77 3.45 3.91
C ALA A 119 8.03 2.11 3.83
N ILE A 120 7.32 1.86 2.72
CA ILE A 120 6.61 0.60 2.48
C ILE A 120 7.57 -0.58 2.39
N GLU A 121 8.67 -0.44 1.62
CA GLU A 121 9.68 -1.49 1.45
C GLU A 121 10.30 -1.89 2.79
N ASN A 122 10.82 -0.92 3.55
CA ASN A 122 11.43 -1.18 4.86
C ASN A 122 10.42 -1.75 5.87
N ALA A 123 9.18 -1.25 5.92
CA ALA A 123 8.15 -1.80 6.80
C ALA A 123 7.81 -3.26 6.44
N THR A 124 7.86 -3.61 5.16
CA THR A 124 7.64 -4.99 4.69
C THR A 124 8.75 -5.92 5.19
N GLU A 125 10.01 -5.52 5.04
CA GLU A 125 11.16 -6.30 5.54
C GLU A 125 11.11 -6.47 7.06
N ALA A 126 10.78 -5.41 7.81
CA ALA A 126 10.58 -5.49 9.26
C ALA A 126 9.50 -6.51 9.64
N LEU A 127 8.36 -6.49 8.95
CA LEU A 127 7.25 -7.42 9.18
C LEU A 127 7.60 -8.88 8.89
N GLU A 128 8.45 -9.15 7.89
CA GLU A 128 8.94 -10.50 7.61
C GLU A 128 9.78 -11.02 8.77
N ILE A 129 10.71 -10.21 9.28
CA ILE A 129 11.55 -10.57 10.44
C ILE A 129 10.69 -10.77 11.70
N PHE A 130 9.79 -9.83 12.02
CA PHE A 130 8.94 -9.92 13.21
C PHE A 130 8.04 -11.16 13.18
N ARG A 131 7.53 -11.52 12.01
CA ARG A 131 6.74 -12.75 11.85
C ARG A 131 7.56 -14.00 12.15
N ASP A 132 8.79 -14.07 11.65
CA ASP A 132 9.66 -15.21 11.88
C ASP A 132 10.12 -15.28 13.34
N VAL A 133 10.35 -14.12 13.97
CA VAL A 133 10.59 -14.03 15.42
C VAL A 133 9.38 -14.55 16.20
N ILE A 134 8.16 -14.07 15.94
CA ILE A 134 6.93 -14.54 16.65
C ILE A 134 6.76 -16.06 16.51
N ARG A 135 6.99 -16.61 15.30
CA ARG A 135 6.97 -18.07 15.07
C ARG A 135 8.01 -18.79 15.91
N SER A 136 9.26 -18.30 15.89
CA SER A 136 10.34 -18.91 16.64
C SER A 136 10.09 -18.85 18.15
N LEU A 137 9.61 -17.71 18.67
CA LEU A 137 9.27 -17.58 20.08
C LEU A 137 8.18 -18.57 20.47
N ASN A 138 7.14 -18.73 19.65
CA ASN A 138 6.11 -19.73 19.89
C ASN A 138 6.67 -21.16 19.94
N ASP A 139 7.45 -21.56 18.93
CA ASP A 139 8.04 -22.89 18.88
C ASP A 139 8.92 -23.17 20.12
N ILE A 140 9.71 -22.16 20.54
CA ILE A 140 10.53 -22.23 21.75
C ILE A 140 9.67 -22.41 23.00
N LEU A 141 8.61 -21.63 23.15
CA LEU A 141 7.70 -21.73 24.31
C LEU A 141 7.03 -23.10 24.36
N VAL A 142 6.57 -23.61 23.23
CA VAL A 142 5.97 -24.95 23.11
C VAL A 142 6.98 -26.04 23.44
N ASP A 143 8.22 -25.92 22.97
CA ASP A 143 9.29 -26.88 23.27
C ASP A 143 9.73 -26.85 24.74
N ALA A 144 9.64 -25.68 25.40
CA ALA A 144 9.78 -25.55 26.85
C ALA A 144 8.60 -26.12 27.66
N GLY A 145 7.54 -26.59 26.97
CA GLY A 145 6.32 -27.11 27.58
C GLY A 145 5.41 -26.02 28.16
N ILE A 146 5.62 -24.76 27.79
CA ILE A 146 4.81 -23.62 28.23
C ILE A 146 3.53 -23.61 27.38
N GLU A 147 2.37 -23.68 28.05
CA GLU A 147 1.09 -23.53 27.38
C GLU A 147 0.92 -22.08 26.92
N THR A 148 0.95 -21.86 25.61
CA THR A 148 0.79 -20.54 24.98
C THR A 148 -0.65 -20.06 24.93
N GLU A 149 -1.62 -20.94 25.26
CA GLU A 149 -3.06 -20.65 25.33
C GLU A 149 -3.40 -19.54 26.34
N GLY A 150 -2.56 -19.28 27.34
CA GLY A 150 -2.71 -18.16 28.29
C GLY A 150 -1.98 -16.87 27.90
N ILE A 151 -1.22 -16.88 26.80
CA ILE A 151 -0.48 -15.71 26.28
C ILE A 151 -1.30 -15.00 25.21
N LEU A 152 -2.27 -15.67 24.59
CA LEU A 152 -3.26 -15.05 23.71
C LEU A 152 -4.27 -14.26 24.54
N ASP A 153 -4.28 -12.96 24.30
CA ASP A 153 -5.25 -12.07 24.90
C ASP A 153 -6.56 -12.17 24.12
N THR A 154 -7.68 -12.31 24.81
CA THR A 154 -9.01 -12.08 24.24
C THR A 154 -9.09 -10.78 23.45
N GLU A 155 -8.32 -9.76 23.87
CA GLU A 155 -8.19 -8.48 23.17
C GLU A 155 -7.57 -8.62 21.77
N LEU A 156 -6.54 -9.47 21.61
CA LEU A 156 -5.89 -9.68 20.31
C LEU A 156 -6.83 -10.40 19.32
N LEU A 157 -7.58 -11.40 19.80
CA LEU A 157 -8.57 -12.08 18.97
C LEU A 157 -9.72 -11.14 18.60
N GLN A 158 -10.19 -10.34 19.54
CA GLN A 158 -11.21 -9.32 19.27
C GLN A 158 -10.74 -8.34 18.18
N GLU A 159 -9.53 -7.82 18.32
CA GLU A 159 -8.98 -6.89 17.34
C GLU A 159 -8.83 -7.53 15.95
N ALA A 160 -8.39 -8.80 15.89
CA ALA A 160 -8.28 -9.53 14.64
C ALA A 160 -9.65 -9.76 13.96
N ILE A 161 -10.69 -10.05 14.75
CA ILE A 161 -12.07 -10.16 14.25
C ILE A 161 -12.53 -8.81 13.68
N ASP A 162 -12.34 -7.72 14.42
CA ASP A 162 -12.78 -6.38 14.00
C ASP A 162 -12.07 -5.91 12.72
N ARG A 163 -10.75 -6.10 12.63
CA ARG A 163 -9.99 -5.82 11.39
C ARG A 163 -10.49 -6.65 10.20
N SER A 164 -10.85 -7.92 10.43
CA SER A 164 -11.38 -8.80 9.37
C SER A 164 -12.75 -8.32 8.90
N ARG A 165 -13.61 -7.83 9.80
CA ARG A 165 -14.89 -7.19 9.44
C ARG A 165 -14.69 -5.93 8.61
N ASP A 166 -13.79 -5.04 9.03
CA ASP A 166 -13.44 -3.84 8.27
C ASP A 166 -12.94 -4.19 6.87
N ARG A 167 -12.17 -5.28 6.75
CA ARG A 167 -11.68 -5.77 5.47
C ARG A 167 -12.81 -6.27 4.57
N ILE A 168 -13.78 -7.00 5.10
CA ILE A 168 -14.98 -7.42 4.36
C ILE A 168 -15.76 -6.19 3.88
N ALA A 169 -15.97 -5.18 4.74
CA ALA A 169 -16.65 -3.94 4.37
C ALA A 169 -15.94 -3.21 3.21
N GLN A 170 -14.61 -3.13 3.25
CA GLN A 170 -13.82 -2.56 2.15
C GLN A 170 -13.95 -3.37 0.86
N LEU A 171 -13.90 -4.70 0.95
CA LEU A 171 -14.05 -5.60 -0.20
C LEU A 171 -15.42 -5.46 -0.85
N ARG A 172 -16.48 -5.37 -0.05
CA ARG A 172 -17.84 -5.10 -0.53
C ARG A 172 -17.94 -3.77 -1.27
N ALA A 173 -17.23 -2.74 -0.82
CA ALA A 173 -17.20 -1.44 -1.50
C ALA A 173 -16.48 -1.47 -2.87
N LEU A 174 -15.71 -2.52 -3.18
CA LEU A 174 -14.99 -2.68 -4.45
C LEU A 174 -15.78 -3.47 -5.51
N ILE A 175 -16.84 -4.16 -5.11
CA ILE A 175 -17.66 -4.99 -6.00
C ILE A 175 -19.05 -4.38 -6.16
N ASP A 176 -19.66 -4.61 -7.33
CA ASP A 176 -21.04 -4.20 -7.56
C ASP A 176 -22.02 -5.10 -6.79
N ASP A 177 -23.19 -4.55 -6.43
CA ASP A 177 -24.27 -5.31 -5.79
C ASP A 177 -24.64 -6.55 -6.64
N GLY A 178 -24.67 -7.74 -6.03
CA GLY A 178 -24.97 -9.00 -6.71
C GLY A 178 -23.78 -9.65 -7.43
N HIS A 179 -22.55 -9.16 -7.20
CA HIS A 179 -21.34 -9.84 -7.68
C HIS A 179 -21.19 -11.23 -7.05
N GLU A 180 -20.67 -12.20 -7.79
CA GLU A 180 -20.58 -13.61 -7.32
C GLU A 180 -19.75 -13.77 -6.03
N LEU A 181 -18.76 -12.90 -5.84
CA LEU A 181 -17.92 -12.83 -4.63
C LEU A 181 -18.67 -12.34 -3.37
N GLU A 182 -19.85 -11.74 -3.50
CA GLU A 182 -20.64 -11.26 -2.37
C GLU A 182 -21.08 -12.42 -1.46
N ALA A 183 -21.35 -13.60 -2.04
CA ALA A 183 -21.66 -14.80 -1.28
C ALA A 183 -20.48 -15.21 -0.39
N ASN A 184 -19.27 -15.26 -0.94
CA ASN A 184 -18.05 -15.61 -0.17
C ASN A 184 -17.81 -14.60 0.97
N LEU A 185 -18.02 -13.30 0.73
CA LEU A 185 -17.89 -12.29 1.78
C LEU A 185 -18.94 -12.42 2.89
N THR A 186 -20.13 -12.94 2.55
CA THR A 186 -21.18 -13.25 3.52
C THR A 186 -20.82 -14.47 4.34
N ASP A 187 -20.31 -15.53 3.71
CA ASP A 187 -19.83 -16.72 4.41
C ASP A 187 -18.67 -16.36 5.38
N ALA A 188 -17.74 -15.52 4.95
CA ALA A 188 -16.66 -15.03 5.81
C ALA A 188 -17.19 -14.24 7.02
N GLU A 189 -18.21 -13.39 6.83
CA GLU A 189 -18.86 -12.65 7.92
C GLU A 189 -19.56 -13.58 8.92
N ASP A 190 -20.25 -14.60 8.43
CA ASP A 190 -20.87 -15.64 9.28
C ASP A 190 -19.83 -16.34 10.16
N TYR A 191 -18.64 -16.64 9.62
CA TYR A 191 -17.53 -17.18 10.42
C TYR A 191 -16.97 -16.19 11.45
N LEU A 192 -16.91 -14.89 11.14
CA LEU A 192 -16.52 -13.88 12.13
C LEU A 192 -17.55 -13.73 13.24
N ASP A 193 -18.83 -13.93 12.96
CA ASP A 193 -19.89 -13.94 13.97
C ASP A 193 -19.80 -15.19 14.87
N ILE A 194 -19.44 -16.35 14.31
CA ILE A 194 -19.11 -17.56 15.10
C ILE A 194 -17.89 -17.29 15.99
N ALA A 195 -16.83 -16.68 15.42
CA ALA A 195 -15.62 -16.36 16.16
C ALA A 195 -15.91 -15.43 17.35
N GLN A 196 -16.71 -14.39 17.11
CA GLN A 196 -17.14 -13.46 18.16
C GLN A 196 -17.95 -14.16 19.26
N ALA A 197 -18.90 -15.02 18.89
CA ALA A 197 -19.73 -15.73 19.85
C ALA A 197 -18.90 -16.69 20.72
N ALA A 198 -17.94 -17.41 20.13
CA ALA A 198 -17.02 -18.28 20.85
C ALA A 198 -16.12 -17.47 21.80
N LEU A 199 -15.60 -16.33 21.34
CA LEU A 199 -14.80 -15.42 22.16
C LEU A 199 -15.57 -14.89 23.37
N ASP A 200 -16.83 -14.48 23.19
CA ASP A 200 -17.72 -14.02 24.28
C ASP A 200 -18.01 -15.11 25.33
N LEU A 201 -17.96 -16.39 24.92
CA LEU A 201 -18.10 -17.55 25.80
C LEU A 201 -16.78 -17.99 26.45
N GLY A 202 -15.64 -17.40 26.06
CA GLY A 202 -14.30 -17.79 26.48
C GLY A 202 -13.78 -19.06 25.80
N GLU A 203 -14.38 -19.46 24.67
CA GLU A 203 -14.02 -20.62 23.86
C GLU A 203 -12.95 -20.23 22.83
N LEU A 204 -11.71 -19.98 23.29
CA LEU A 204 -10.64 -19.39 22.46
C LEU A 204 -10.26 -20.25 21.24
N GLU A 205 -10.16 -21.58 21.38
CA GLU A 205 -9.82 -22.50 20.28
C GLU A 205 -10.88 -22.43 19.16
N ASP A 206 -12.16 -22.42 19.52
CA ASP A 206 -13.27 -22.33 18.56
C ASP A 206 -13.32 -20.94 17.89
N ALA A 207 -12.99 -19.87 18.64
CA ALA A 207 -12.90 -18.52 18.09
C ALA A 207 -11.79 -18.40 17.04
N GLU A 208 -10.64 -19.02 17.30
CA GLU A 208 -9.49 -19.03 16.40
C GLU A 208 -9.75 -19.81 15.12
N ASP A 209 -10.30 -21.03 15.24
CA ASP A 209 -10.63 -21.86 14.09
C ASP A 209 -11.61 -21.13 13.15
N ALA A 210 -12.63 -20.47 13.71
CA ALA A 210 -13.59 -19.69 12.95
C ALA A 210 -12.96 -18.45 12.29
N LEU A 211 -12.11 -17.71 13.01
CA LEU A 211 -11.39 -16.55 12.46
C LEU A 211 -10.43 -16.95 11.32
N MET A 212 -9.78 -18.11 11.45
CA MET A 212 -8.88 -18.64 10.41
C MET A 212 -9.66 -18.99 9.14
N GLU A 213 -10.83 -19.61 9.28
CA GLU A 213 -11.70 -19.94 8.13
C GLU A 213 -12.20 -18.66 7.44
N ALA A 214 -12.66 -17.66 8.20
CA ALA A 214 -13.04 -16.35 7.66
C ALA A 214 -11.89 -15.72 6.85
N ASN A 215 -10.68 -15.70 7.42
CA ASN A 215 -9.50 -15.12 6.75
C ASN A 215 -9.05 -15.89 5.51
N SER A 216 -9.26 -17.20 5.48
CA SER A 216 -9.03 -18.01 4.27
C SER A 216 -9.96 -17.55 3.14
N ILE A 217 -11.27 -17.44 3.41
CA ILE A 217 -12.25 -17.01 2.42
C ILE A 217 -11.97 -15.57 1.95
N ILE A 218 -11.65 -14.66 2.87
CA ILE A 218 -11.24 -13.29 2.53
C ILE A 218 -10.04 -13.33 1.57
N SER A 219 -9.02 -14.14 1.85
CA SER A 219 -7.83 -14.27 1.02
C SER A 219 -8.13 -14.78 -0.39
N ASP A 220 -9.05 -15.73 -0.52
CA ASP A 220 -9.50 -16.23 -1.83
C ASP A 220 -10.21 -15.14 -2.64
N VAL A 221 -11.14 -14.40 -2.01
CA VAL A 221 -11.80 -13.24 -2.63
C VAL A 221 -10.77 -12.21 -3.11
N CYS A 222 -9.74 -11.93 -2.31
CA CYS A 222 -8.66 -11.02 -2.67
C CYS A 222 -7.89 -11.50 -3.92
N ALA A 223 -7.61 -12.80 -3.99
CA ALA A 223 -6.90 -13.40 -5.11
C ALA A 223 -7.73 -13.34 -6.39
N GLU A 224 -9.03 -13.63 -6.32
CA GLU A 224 -9.94 -13.54 -7.46
C GLU A 224 -10.07 -12.11 -8.00
N LEU A 225 -10.29 -11.12 -7.12
CA LEU A 225 -10.31 -9.71 -7.52
C LEU A 225 -9.01 -9.28 -8.19
N ARG A 226 -7.86 -9.79 -7.73
CA ARG A 226 -6.57 -9.52 -8.36
C ARG A 226 -6.51 -10.11 -9.78
N GLU A 227 -7.02 -11.31 -10.00
CA GLU A 227 -7.07 -11.91 -11.33
C GLU A 227 -8.05 -11.18 -12.26
N ILE A 228 -9.21 -10.76 -11.76
CA ILE A 228 -10.15 -9.91 -12.50
C ILE A 228 -9.46 -8.60 -12.92
N ALA A 229 -8.79 -7.93 -11.98
CA ALA A 229 -8.05 -6.71 -12.26
C ALA A 229 -6.97 -6.93 -13.32
N LYS A 230 -6.22 -8.04 -13.25
CA LYS A 230 -5.24 -8.42 -14.27
C LYS A 230 -5.88 -8.60 -15.65
N GLY A 231 -7.04 -9.26 -15.72
CA GLY A 231 -7.80 -9.45 -16.95
C GLY A 231 -8.28 -8.13 -17.58
N LEU A 232 -8.58 -7.12 -16.76
CA LEU A 232 -9.02 -5.80 -17.22
C LEU A 232 -7.86 -4.87 -17.62
N ASN A 233 -6.63 -5.16 -17.19
CA ASN A 233 -5.47 -4.29 -17.43
C ASN A 233 -5.18 -4.01 -18.92
N PRO A 234 -5.23 -4.99 -19.85
CA PRO A 234 -5.04 -4.71 -21.28
C PRO A 234 -6.02 -3.66 -21.82
N GLY A 235 -7.29 -3.73 -21.41
CA GLY A 235 -8.31 -2.75 -21.81
C GLY A 235 -8.04 -1.36 -21.23
N ARG A 236 -7.61 -1.28 -19.96
CA ARG A 236 -7.22 -0.02 -19.32
C ARG A 236 -6.01 0.61 -20.01
N ILE A 237 -4.96 -0.18 -20.26
CA ILE A 237 -3.75 0.27 -20.98
C ILE A 237 -4.15 0.77 -22.37
N GLN A 238 -4.97 0.02 -23.11
CA GLN A 238 -5.44 0.45 -24.44
C GLN A 238 -6.20 1.78 -24.39
N SER A 239 -7.09 1.97 -23.42
CA SER A 239 -7.81 3.23 -23.22
C SER A 239 -6.85 4.40 -22.95
N TYR A 240 -5.87 4.19 -22.07
CA TYR A 240 -4.83 5.20 -21.82
C TYR A 240 -3.99 5.51 -23.05
N LEU A 241 -3.60 4.50 -23.83
CA LEU A 241 -2.83 4.69 -25.07
C LEU A 241 -3.62 5.48 -26.11
N VAL A 242 -4.94 5.29 -26.20
CA VAL A 242 -5.81 6.12 -27.06
C VAL A 242 -5.71 7.59 -26.66
N HIS A 243 -5.83 7.89 -25.36
CA HIS A 243 -5.69 9.26 -24.86
C HIS A 243 -4.27 9.81 -25.04
N ALA A 244 -3.23 9.02 -24.80
CA ALA A 244 -1.85 9.44 -24.99
C ALA A 244 -1.56 9.82 -26.45
N ARG A 245 -2.07 9.04 -27.41
CA ARG A 245 -1.99 9.37 -28.84
C ARG A 245 -2.74 10.66 -29.19
N GLN A 246 -3.90 10.89 -28.59
CA GLN A 246 -4.64 12.15 -28.75
C GLN A 246 -3.84 13.35 -28.21
N TYR A 247 -3.23 13.22 -27.03
CA TYR A 247 -2.36 14.27 -26.47
C TYR A 247 -1.16 14.57 -27.36
N ARG A 248 -0.50 13.53 -27.88
CA ARG A 248 0.59 13.69 -28.83
C ARG A 248 0.16 14.52 -30.05
N GLU A 249 -1.01 14.22 -30.61
CA GLU A 249 -1.52 15.00 -31.76
C GLU A 249 -1.83 16.45 -31.37
N ARG A 250 -2.40 16.69 -30.19
CA ARG A 250 -2.64 18.05 -29.69
C ARG A 250 -1.34 18.83 -29.52
N PHE A 251 -0.27 18.22 -29.01
CA PHE A 251 1.04 18.88 -28.92
C PHE A 251 1.59 19.21 -30.30
N ARG A 252 1.44 18.31 -31.26
CA ARG A 252 1.85 18.56 -32.65
C ARG A 252 1.13 19.77 -33.23
N GLU A 253 -0.19 19.87 -33.04
CA GLU A 253 -0.99 21.02 -33.47
C GLU A 253 -0.56 22.30 -32.75
N MET A 254 -0.36 22.25 -31.42
CA MET A 254 0.08 23.41 -30.63
C MET A 254 1.48 23.88 -31.03
N PHE A 255 2.41 22.98 -31.33
CA PHE A 255 3.74 23.35 -31.81
C PHE A 255 3.66 24.04 -33.18
N GLY A 256 2.78 23.57 -34.07
CA GLY A 256 2.49 24.25 -35.33
C GLY A 256 1.95 25.66 -35.12
N GLN A 257 0.95 25.81 -34.24
CA GLN A 257 0.38 27.13 -33.90
C GLN A 257 1.39 28.06 -33.24
N ALA A 258 2.20 27.55 -32.31
CA ALA A 258 3.26 28.31 -31.67
C ALA A 258 4.28 28.82 -32.71
N SER A 259 4.66 27.97 -33.66
CA SER A 259 5.53 28.36 -34.77
C SER A 259 4.90 29.42 -35.68
N ASP A 260 3.59 29.35 -35.94
CA ASP A 260 2.86 30.37 -36.72
C ASP A 260 2.77 31.73 -35.98
N GLU A 261 2.89 31.71 -34.64
CA GLU A 261 2.89 32.90 -33.78
C GLU A 261 4.30 33.39 -33.41
N ASP A 262 5.35 32.91 -34.10
CA ASP A 262 6.76 33.23 -33.82
C ASP A 262 7.21 32.86 -32.38
N ILE A 263 6.55 31.89 -31.73
CA ILE A 263 6.96 31.33 -30.43
C ILE A 263 8.04 30.26 -30.68
N ASP A 264 9.18 30.40 -30.00
CA ASP A 264 10.30 29.46 -30.08
C ASP A 264 10.00 28.19 -29.26
N VAL A 265 9.37 27.21 -29.93
CA VAL A 265 9.04 25.89 -29.34
C VAL A 265 10.30 25.14 -28.87
N ASP A 266 11.43 25.31 -29.57
CA ASP A 266 12.67 24.63 -29.22
C ASP A 266 13.22 25.19 -27.90
N ALA A 267 13.13 26.50 -27.68
CA ALA A 267 13.48 27.10 -26.39
C ALA A 267 12.61 26.59 -25.23
N VAL A 268 11.30 26.40 -25.47
CA VAL A 268 10.38 25.82 -24.47
C VAL A 268 10.77 24.37 -24.14
N ALA A 269 11.07 23.57 -25.17
CA ALA A 269 11.51 22.18 -24.98
C ALA A 269 12.86 22.11 -24.26
N GLN A 270 13.80 22.98 -24.59
CA GLN A 270 15.11 23.08 -23.91
C GLN A 270 14.99 23.47 -22.45
N ALA A 271 14.07 24.36 -22.09
CA ALA A 271 13.78 24.70 -20.70
C ALA A 271 13.29 23.50 -19.87
N LEU A 272 12.73 22.48 -20.53
CA LEU A 272 12.30 21.22 -19.93
C LEU A 272 13.35 20.09 -20.03
N GLY A 273 14.55 20.39 -20.55
CA GLY A 273 15.66 19.46 -20.66
C GLY A 273 15.72 18.66 -21.96
N TYR A 274 14.93 19.01 -22.98
CA TYR A 274 14.99 18.37 -24.29
C TYR A 274 15.94 19.13 -25.24
N VAL A 275 16.39 18.48 -26.31
CA VAL A 275 17.26 19.14 -27.29
C VAL A 275 16.48 20.18 -28.10
N ASP A 276 15.26 19.83 -28.50
CA ASP A 276 14.35 20.62 -29.33
C ASP A 276 12.92 20.04 -29.21
N GLY A 277 11.96 20.65 -29.91
CA GLY A 277 10.57 20.17 -29.96
C GLY A 277 10.44 18.77 -30.55
N ASP A 278 11.24 18.43 -31.55
CA ASP A 278 11.24 17.12 -32.20
C ASP A 278 11.69 16.00 -31.24
N ALA A 279 12.72 16.25 -30.43
CA ALA A 279 13.21 15.33 -29.40
C ALA A 279 12.17 15.08 -28.32
N PHE A 280 11.43 16.12 -27.92
CA PHE A 280 10.28 15.97 -27.01
C PHE A 280 9.20 15.06 -27.62
N MET A 281 8.83 15.28 -28.89
CA MET A 281 7.82 14.48 -29.58
C MET A 281 8.25 13.03 -29.79
N ALA A 282 9.53 12.81 -30.10
CA ALA A 282 10.11 11.48 -30.21
C ALA A 282 10.04 10.74 -28.86
N ARG A 283 10.39 11.41 -27.76
CA ARG A 283 10.28 10.81 -26.42
C ARG A 283 8.84 10.51 -26.01
N LEU A 284 7.88 11.39 -26.34
CA LEU A 284 6.45 11.10 -26.15
C LEU A 284 6.03 9.85 -26.92
N GLN A 285 6.49 9.70 -28.16
CA GLN A 285 6.16 8.54 -28.99
C GLN A 285 6.76 7.25 -28.42
N GLU A 286 8.02 7.30 -28.02
CA GLU A 286 8.73 6.17 -27.40
C GLU A 286 7.98 5.67 -26.16
N MET A 287 7.55 6.56 -25.25
CA MET A 287 6.78 6.14 -24.06
C MET A 287 5.42 5.51 -24.40
N ILE A 288 4.77 5.96 -25.48
CA ILE A 288 3.51 5.33 -25.97
C ILE A 288 3.79 3.93 -26.50
N GLU A 289 4.88 3.74 -27.24
CA GLU A 289 5.28 2.43 -27.79
C GLU A 289 5.72 1.49 -26.66
N ASP A 290 6.54 1.97 -25.72
CA ASP A 290 6.98 1.20 -24.56
C ASP A 290 5.81 0.74 -23.69
N ALA A 291 4.81 1.60 -23.47
CA ALA A 291 3.60 1.24 -22.74
C ALA A 291 2.69 0.26 -23.52
N GLN A 292 2.73 0.30 -24.85
CA GLN A 292 1.99 -0.62 -25.71
C GLN A 292 2.63 -2.02 -25.74
N ASP A 293 3.95 -2.08 -25.78
CA ASP A 293 4.72 -3.34 -25.84
C ASP A 293 5.06 -3.89 -24.45
N ALA A 294 4.67 -3.18 -23.40
CA ALA A 294 4.85 -3.62 -22.02
C ALA A 294 3.97 -4.85 -21.72
N ASN A 295 4.64 -6.01 -21.66
CA ASN A 295 4.05 -7.24 -21.08
C ASN A 295 3.79 -7.11 -19.57
N ASP A 296 4.42 -6.12 -18.92
CA ASP A 296 4.21 -5.80 -17.51
C ASP A 296 3.33 -4.55 -17.37
N VAL A 297 2.15 -4.75 -16.79
CA VAL A 297 1.17 -3.68 -16.54
C VAL A 297 1.75 -2.59 -15.63
N ASN A 298 2.56 -2.95 -14.63
CA ASN A 298 3.13 -1.95 -13.72
C ASN A 298 4.10 -1.04 -14.47
N LYS A 299 4.89 -1.62 -15.38
CA LYS A 299 5.74 -0.85 -16.30
C LYS A 299 4.87 0.06 -17.18
N ALA A 300 3.82 -0.47 -17.82
CA ALA A 300 2.92 0.32 -18.66
C ALA A 300 2.30 1.51 -17.90
N ILE A 301 1.81 1.27 -16.68
CA ILE A 301 1.22 2.31 -15.82
C ILE A 301 2.26 3.37 -15.46
N LYS A 302 3.49 2.96 -15.11
CA LYS A 302 4.58 3.89 -14.78
C LYS A 302 4.89 4.80 -15.98
N GLU A 303 5.09 4.23 -17.16
CA GLU A 303 5.36 4.99 -18.39
C GLU A 303 4.20 5.97 -18.70
N LEU A 304 2.95 5.54 -18.53
CA LEU A 304 1.78 6.41 -18.71
C LEU A 304 1.70 7.55 -17.67
N LYS A 305 2.12 7.30 -16.43
CA LYS A 305 2.18 8.31 -15.35
C LYS A 305 3.26 9.34 -15.65
N ASP A 306 4.42 8.89 -16.12
CA ASP A 306 5.54 9.76 -16.51
C ASP A 306 5.20 10.57 -17.76
N PHE A 307 4.52 9.96 -18.75
CA PHE A 307 3.91 10.64 -19.89
C PHE A 307 2.98 11.78 -19.45
N SER A 308 2.05 11.52 -18.52
CA SER A 308 1.09 12.53 -18.05
C SER A 308 1.77 13.72 -17.36
N LYS A 309 2.78 13.45 -16.52
CA LYS A 309 3.59 14.50 -15.88
C LYS A 309 4.34 15.34 -16.92
N MET A 310 4.96 14.69 -17.89
CA MET A 310 5.72 15.34 -18.97
C MET A 310 4.81 16.22 -19.83
N ALA A 311 3.68 15.69 -20.29
CA ALA A 311 2.67 16.42 -21.04
C ALA A 311 2.19 17.67 -20.29
N LYS A 312 1.84 17.52 -19.00
CA LYS A 312 1.38 18.65 -18.18
C LYS A 312 2.41 19.77 -18.05
N ARG A 313 3.70 19.45 -17.92
CA ARG A 313 4.78 20.45 -17.85
C ARG A 313 4.92 21.22 -19.17
N MET A 314 4.87 20.52 -20.30
CA MET A 314 4.93 21.15 -21.62
C MET A 314 3.73 22.05 -21.87
N ASP A 315 2.52 21.58 -21.56
CA ASP A 315 1.27 22.35 -21.68
C ASP A 315 1.32 23.65 -20.87
N GLN A 316 1.77 23.58 -19.62
CA GLN A 316 1.97 24.75 -18.77
C GLN A 316 3.01 25.73 -19.32
N ALA A 317 4.12 25.22 -19.85
CA ALA A 317 5.19 26.04 -20.40
C ALA A 317 4.74 26.77 -21.68
N LEU A 318 4.11 26.05 -22.62
CA LEU A 318 3.53 26.64 -23.82
C LEU A 318 2.46 27.67 -23.49
N THR A 319 1.52 27.35 -22.60
CA THR A 319 0.45 28.27 -22.19
C THR A 319 1.03 29.59 -21.64
N LYS A 320 2.14 29.51 -20.90
CA LYS A 320 2.83 30.70 -20.40
C LYS A 320 3.44 31.52 -21.54
N GLU A 321 4.08 30.89 -22.52
CA GLU A 321 4.65 31.60 -23.66
C GLU A 321 3.60 32.24 -24.55
N PHE A 322 2.49 31.56 -24.83
CA PHE A 322 1.33 32.16 -25.51
C PHE A 322 0.81 33.40 -24.76
N GLY A 323 0.73 33.33 -23.42
CA GLY A 323 0.32 34.47 -22.59
C GLY A 323 1.30 35.65 -22.64
N ASN A 324 2.61 35.38 -22.71
CA ASN A 324 3.64 36.41 -22.82
C ASN A 324 3.64 37.07 -24.21
N ASN A 325 3.51 36.27 -25.26
CA ASN A 325 3.55 36.75 -26.64
C ASN A 325 2.27 37.55 -27.00
N GLY A 326 1.10 37.10 -26.55
CA GLY A 326 -0.18 37.78 -26.76
C GLY A 326 -0.30 39.16 -26.10
N ASN A 327 0.43 39.41 -25.01
CA ASN A 327 0.46 40.72 -24.34
C ASN A 327 1.46 41.72 -24.96
N GLY A 328 2.35 41.27 -25.85
CA GLY A 328 3.47 42.06 -26.37
C GLY A 328 3.14 43.01 -27.53
N ASN A 329 2.05 42.78 -28.27
CA ASN A 329 1.78 43.49 -29.53
C ASN A 329 0.53 44.39 -29.52
N GLY A 330 -0.06 44.59 -28.34
CA GLY A 330 -1.21 45.46 -28.12
C GLY A 330 -0.83 46.89 -27.73
N ASN A 331 -0.09 47.63 -28.56
CA ASN A 331 -0.03 49.10 -28.45
C ASN A 331 -1.34 49.72 -28.97
N GLY A 332 -2.46 49.29 -28.38
CA GLY A 332 -3.81 49.77 -28.63
C GLY A 332 -4.18 50.73 -27.51
N ASN A 333 -3.93 52.02 -27.74
CA ASN A 333 -4.40 53.13 -26.93
C ASN A 333 -5.94 53.18 -27.03
N GLY A 334 -6.62 52.29 -26.30
CA GLY A 334 -8.07 52.13 -26.30
C GLY A 334 -8.61 52.29 -24.89
N GLN A 335 -8.87 53.52 -24.47
CA GLN A 335 -9.74 53.82 -23.33
C GLN A 335 -11.15 53.29 -23.62
N GLY A 336 -11.38 52.02 -23.29
CA GLY A 336 -12.67 51.35 -23.33
C GLY A 336 -13.15 51.07 -21.91
N ASN A 337 -13.80 52.07 -21.30
CA ASN A 337 -14.58 51.90 -20.09
C ASN A 337 -15.80 51.01 -20.41
N GLY A 338 -15.88 49.80 -19.86
CA GLY A 338 -16.94 48.88 -20.27
C GLY A 338 -17.03 47.56 -19.51
N ASN A 339 -17.59 47.62 -18.30
CA ASN A 339 -18.58 46.68 -17.77
C ASN A 339 -18.17 45.19 -17.57
N SER A 340 -17.84 44.85 -16.32
CA SER A 340 -17.75 43.47 -15.83
C SER A 340 -19.09 42.72 -15.96
N GLY A 341 -19.18 41.83 -16.93
CA GLY A 341 -20.22 40.80 -17.01
C GLY A 341 -19.70 39.46 -16.46
N ASN A 342 -20.11 39.11 -15.24
CA ASN A 342 -19.92 37.77 -14.66
C ASN A 342 -20.75 36.73 -15.43
N GLY A 343 -20.13 36.04 -16.40
CA GLY A 343 -20.70 34.88 -17.07
C GLY A 343 -20.13 33.58 -16.51
N LYS A 344 -20.78 33.00 -15.49
CA LYS A 344 -20.54 31.61 -15.06
C LYS A 344 -21.13 30.66 -16.10
N GLY A 345 -20.31 30.24 -17.06
CA GLY A 345 -20.64 29.14 -17.98
C GLY A 345 -20.15 27.81 -17.42
N ASN A 346 -21.02 27.10 -16.69
CA ASN A 346 -20.81 25.68 -16.38
C ASN A 346 -21.05 24.86 -17.67
N GLY A 347 -19.96 24.48 -18.33
CA GLY A 347 -19.97 23.49 -19.41
C GLY A 347 -20.15 22.08 -18.85
N ASN A 348 -21.38 21.60 -18.87
CA ASN A 348 -21.79 20.23 -18.60
C ASN A 348 -21.17 19.28 -19.65
N MET A 349 -20.16 18.49 -19.27
CA MET A 349 -19.67 17.38 -20.10
C MET A 349 -20.60 16.18 -19.91
N GLY A 350 -21.49 15.99 -20.88
CA GLY A 350 -22.38 14.83 -20.94
C GLY A 350 -21.60 13.54 -21.20
N GLY A 351 -21.60 12.65 -20.21
CA GLY A 351 -21.27 11.24 -20.38
C GLY A 351 -22.39 10.55 -21.16
N GLY A 352 -22.11 10.19 -22.40
CA GLY A 352 -22.94 9.28 -23.19
C GLY A 352 -22.49 7.85 -22.92
N ASN A 353 -23.27 7.11 -22.14
CA ASN A 353 -23.19 5.65 -22.07
C ASN A 353 -24.13 5.07 -23.15
N SER A 354 -23.70 4.02 -23.84
CA SER A 354 -24.53 3.24 -24.76
C SER A 354 -23.96 1.82 -24.86
N PRO A 355 -24.84 0.85 -25.18
CA PRO A 355 -25.16 -0.32 -24.35
C PRO A 355 -24.22 -1.52 -24.48
#